data_AF-A0A521XJA1-F1
#
_entry.id   AF-A0A521XJA1-F1
#
_cell.length_a   1.000
_cell.length_b   1.000
_cell.length_c   1.000
_cell.angle_alpha   90.00
_cell.angle_beta   90.00
_cell.angle_gamma   90.00
#
_symmetry.space_group_name_H-M   'P 1'
#
loop_
_entity.id
_entity.type
_entity.pdbx_description
1 polymer ?
#
loop_
_entity_poly.entity_id
_entity_poly.type
_entity_poly.pdbx_seq_one_letter_code
_entity_poly.pdbx_strand_id
1 'polypeptide(L)' 'MSLRISVIGTGYLGAVHAACLADLGFEVVGVDVDAVKVAALGEGKAPFFEPGLDEVLGRALGS' A
#
# COMPACT_ATOMS: atom_id res chain seq x y z
N MET A 1 -11.50 14.92 10.83
CA MET A 1 -11.91 13.85 9.91
C MET A 1 -10.72 13.56 9.01
N SER A 2 -10.16 12.35 9.08
CA SER A 2 -9.16 11.93 8.09
C SER A 2 -9.87 11.63 6.77
N LEU A 3 -9.27 12.03 5.65
CA LEU A 3 -9.77 11.73 4.31
C LEU A 3 -9.49 10.26 4.00
N ARG A 4 -10.53 9.52 3.60
CA ARG A 4 -10.44 8.12 3.18
C ARG A 4 -10.21 8.03 1.68
N ILE A 5 -9.18 7.30 1.26
CA ILE A 5 -8.79 7.12 -0.14
C ILE A 5 -8.80 5.63 -0.50
N SER A 6 -9.50 5.28 -1.58
CA SER A 6 -9.43 3.93 -2.14
C SER A 6 -8.54 3.92 -3.37
N VAL A 7 -7.60 2.97 -3.44
CA VAL A 7 -6.74 2.76 -4.61
C VAL A 7 -7.12 1.41 -5.24
N ILE A 8 -7.70 1.46 -6.44
CA ILE A 8 -8.13 0.28 -7.19
C ILE A 8 -7.02 -0.12 -8.16
N GLY A 9 -6.48 -1.32 -7.95
CA GLY A 9 -5.27 -1.83 -8.58
C GLY A 9 -4.04 -1.55 -7.70
N THR A 10 -3.37 -2.60 -7.25
CA THR A 10 -2.13 -2.56 -6.46
C THR A 10 -0.97 -3.17 -7.24
N GLY A 11 -0.91 -2.88 -8.54
CA GLY A 11 0.31 -3.03 -9.32
C GLY A 11 1.35 -1.97 -8.92
N TYR A 12 2.42 -1.84 -9.71
CA TYR A 12 3.54 -0.94 -9.40
C TYR A 12 3.09 0.46 -8.97
N LEU A 13 2.35 1.17 -9.83
CA LEU A 13 1.91 2.53 -9.56
C LEU A 13 0.97 2.62 -8.35
N GLY A 14 -0.01 1.70 -8.28
CA GLY A 14 -1.08 1.75 -7.28
C GLY A 14 -0.59 1.41 -5.88
N ALA A 15 0.24 0.38 -5.74
CA ALA A 15 0.80 0.00 -4.44
C ALA A 15 1.74 1.08 -3.88
N VAL A 16 2.61 1.65 -4.72
CA VAL A 16 3.49 2.77 -4.31
C VAL A 16 2.66 3.99 -3.91
N HIS A 17 1.66 4.38 -4.71
CA HIS A 17 0.79 5.51 -4.35
C HIS A 17 0.02 5.26 -3.05
N ALA A 18 -0.55 4.07 -2.87
CA ALA A 18 -1.29 3.72 -1.67
C ALA A 18 -0.40 3.77 -0.42
N ALA A 19 0.81 3.21 -0.51
CA ALA A 19 1.78 3.20 0.57
C ALA A 19 2.24 4.63 0.94
N CYS A 20 2.57 5.47 -0.05
CA CYS A 20 2.98 6.86 0.20
C CYS A 20 1.84 7.71 0.77
N LEU A 21 0.60 7.53 0.30
CA LEU A 21 -0.55 8.24 0.87
C LEU A 21 -0.80 7.83 2.32
N ALA A 22 -0.66 6.54 2.65
CA ALA A 22 -0.77 6.07 4.02
C ALA A 22 0.36 6.65 4.91
N ASP A 23 1.61 6.66 4.43
CA ASP A 23 2.77 7.25 5.13
C ASP A 23 2.60 8.78 5.35
N LEU A 24 1.83 9.45 4.49
CA LEU A 24 1.45 10.87 4.65
C LEU A 24 0.27 11.10 5.61
N GLY A 25 -0.31 10.04 6.19
CA GLY A 25 -1.37 10.11 7.21
C GLY A 25 -2.80 10.03 6.69
N PHE A 26 -3.00 9.68 5.41
CA PHE A 26 -4.33 9.39 4.88
C PHE A 26 -4.79 7.99 5.30
N GLU A 27 -6.10 7.80 5.49
CA GLU A 27 -6.65 6.46 5.63
C GLU A 27 -6.82 5.85 4.24
N VAL A 28 -6.02 4.84 3.91
CA VAL A 28 -5.95 4.27 2.56
C VAL A 28 -6.41 2.82 2.54
N VAL A 29 -7.24 2.46 1.56
CA VAL A 29 -7.60 1.06 1.27
C VAL A 29 -7.14 0.70 -0.14
N GLY A 30 -6.18 -0.21 -0.23
CA GLY A 30 -5.78 -0.82 -1.50
C GLY A 30 -6.70 -1.98 -1.86
N VAL A 31 -7.12 -2.07 -3.13
CA VAL A 31 -7.99 -3.14 -3.65
C VAL A 31 -7.37 -3.71 -4.91
N ASP A 32 -7.23 -5.03 -5.00
CA ASP A 32 -6.79 -5.72 -6.22
C ASP A 32 -7.53 -7.06 -6.37
N VAL A 33 -7.62 -7.56 -7.60
CA VAL A 33 -8.25 -8.84 -7.91
C VAL A 33 -7.33 -10.03 -7.58
N ASP A 34 -6.03 -9.78 -7.50
CA ASP A 34 -5.03 -10.79 -7.19
C ASP A 34 -4.77 -10.84 -5.67
N ALA A 35 -5.28 -11.90 -5.05
CA ALA A 35 -5.17 -12.14 -3.62
C ALA A 35 -3.71 -12.28 -3.13
N VAL A 36 -2.77 -12.70 -3.99
CA VAL A 36 -1.36 -12.85 -3.60
C VAL A 36 -0.73 -11.47 -3.38
N LYS A 37 -1.00 -10.51 -4.26
CA LYS A 37 -0.54 -9.12 -4.08
C LYS A 37 -1.14 -8.50 -2.83
N VAL A 38 -2.45 -8.68 -2.62
CA VAL A 38 -3.14 -8.15 -1.44
C VAL A 38 -2.55 -8.71 -0.14
N ALA A 39 -2.31 -10.02 -0.07
CA ALA A 39 -1.70 -10.65 1.09
C ALA A 39 -0.28 -10.14 1.36
N ALA A 40 0.58 -10.10 0.32
CA ALA A 40 1.94 -9.60 0.46
C ALA A 40 1.99 -8.15 0.96
N LEU A 41 1.18 -7.27 0.36
CA LEU A 41 1.09 -5.87 0.76
C LEU A 41 0.56 -5.72 2.19
N GLY A 42 -0.41 -6.54 2.60
CA GLY A 42 -0.93 -6.57 3.97
C GLY A 42 0.07 -7.07 5.01
N GLU A 43 1.11 -7.80 4.59
CA GLU A 43 2.25 -8.20 5.43
C GLU A 43 3.41 -7.18 5.40
N GLY A 44 3.25 -6.07 4.68
CA GLY A 44 4.30 -5.07 4.53
C GLY A 44 5.39 -5.44 3.52
N LYS A 45 5.11 -6.36 2.59
CA LYS A 45 6.05 -6.84 1.58
C LYS A 45 5.60 -6.44 0.18
N ALA A 46 6.50 -5.88 -0.60
CA ALA A 46 6.24 -5.55 -1.99
C ALA A 46 6.14 -6.84 -2.85
N PRO A 47 5.08 -7.01 -3.65
CA PRO A 47 4.95 -8.15 -4.57
C PRO A 47 5.82 -8.01 -5.84
N PHE A 48 6.60 -6.94 -5.94
CA PHE A 48 7.55 -6.62 -7.01
C PHE A 48 8.70 -5.81 -6.42
N PHE A 49 9.82 -5.70 -7.15
CA PHE A 49 10.96 -4.91 -6.69
C PHE A 49 10.69 -3.40 -6.87
N GLU A 50 10.68 -2.67 -5.76
CA GLU A 50 10.77 -1.22 -5.72
C GLU A 50 11.66 -0.81 -4.53
N PRO A 51 12.76 -0.07 -4.75
CA PRO A 51 13.63 0.34 -3.65
C PRO A 51 12.89 1.14 -2.57
N GLY A 52 12.95 0.67 -1.33
CA GLY A 52 12.39 1.39 -0.18
C GLY A 52 10.91 1.11 0.10
N LEU A 53 10.22 0.33 -0.74
CA LEU A 53 8.77 0.13 -0.62
C LEU A 53 8.40 -0.70 0.61
N ASP A 54 9.18 -1.73 0.96
CA ASP A 54 8.95 -2.55 2.15
C ASP A 54 9.02 -1.69 3.43
N GLU A 55 9.96 -0.75 3.49
CA GLU A 55 10.11 0.18 4.61
C GLU A 55 8.93 1.16 4.69
N VAL A 56 8.42 1.65 3.55
CA VAL A 56 7.24 2.53 3.52
C VAL A 56 6.00 1.77 3.97
N LEU A 57 5.80 0.54 3.44
CA LEU A 57 4.68 -0.31 3.83
C LEU A 57 4.72 -0.64 5.33
N GLY A 58 5.90 -0.94 5.88
CA GLY A 58 6.09 -1.19 7.30
C GLY A 58 5.69 0.00 8.19
N ARG A 59 5.97 1.24 7.76
CA ARG A 59 5.51 2.45 8.47
C ARG A 59 4.00 2.64 8.34
N ALA A 60 3.46 2.46 7.14
CA ALA A 60 2.06 2.67 6.82
C ALA A 60 1.09 1.65 7.46
N LEU A 61 1.53 0.41 7.71
CA LEU A 61 0.71 -0.61 8.37
C LEU A 61 0.69 -0.48 9.89
N GLY A 62 1.67 0.22 10.47
CA GLY A 62 1.80 0.42 11.92
C GLY A 62 1.21 1.75 12.43
N SER A 63 0.74 2.62 11.52
CA SER A 63 0.20 3.95 11.80
C SER A 63 -1.30 3.97 12.04
#